data_AF-A0A222T9H0-F1
#
_entry.id   AF-A0A222T9H0-F1
#
_cell.length_a   1.000
_cell.length_b   1.000
_cell.length_c   1.000
_cell.angle_alpha   90.00
_cell.angle_beta   90.00
_cell.angle_gamma   90.00
#
_symmetry.space_group_name_H-M   'P 1'
#
loop_
_entity.id
_entity.type
_entity.pdbx_description
1 polymer ?
#
loop_
_entity_poly.entity_id
_entity_poly.type
_entity_poly.pdbx_seq_one_letter_code
_entity_poly.pdbx_strand_id
1 'polypeptide(L)'
;MPRGRRDVRLAQLVRMLHTPVALEDGLAVDVSASVGAAAPDATGLRDPPPLQRAADAALYDGKHSGRAHLATTEHATVPSINGRRAGGPGTHLWGRAA
;
A
#
# COMPACT_ATOMS: atom_id res chain seq x y z
N MET A 1 19.13 0.46 0.61
CA MET A 1 19.08 -0.06 2.00
C MET A 1 19.10 -1.58 1.95
N PRO A 2 19.87 -2.30 2.78
CA PRO A 2 19.88 -3.77 2.77
C PRO A 2 18.49 -4.34 3.06
N ARG A 3 18.09 -5.39 2.34
CA ARG A 3 16.74 -5.99 2.43
C ARG A 3 16.30 -6.30 3.86
N GLY A 4 17.16 -6.96 4.65
CA GLY A 4 16.84 -7.30 6.04
C GLY A 4 16.64 -6.09 6.97
N ARG A 5 17.26 -4.94 6.68
CA ARG A 5 16.95 -3.71 7.44
C ARG A 5 15.58 -3.15 7.06
N ARG A 6 15.16 -3.29 5.80
CA ARG A 6 13.89 -2.74 5.28
C ARG A 6 12.72 -3.43 5.98
N ASP A 7 12.77 -4.74 6.07
CA ASP A 7 11.69 -5.53 6.67
C ASP A 7 11.53 -5.18 8.16
N VAL A 8 12.64 -5.01 8.89
CA VAL A 8 12.62 -4.56 10.29
C VAL A 8 12.02 -3.17 10.44
N ARG A 9 12.35 -2.23 9.56
CA ARG A 9 11.81 -0.86 9.61
C ARG A 9 10.32 -0.82 9.25
N LEU A 10 9.88 -1.61 8.28
CA LEU A 10 8.47 -1.72 7.93
C LEU A 10 7.66 -2.38 9.06
N ALA A 11 8.18 -3.43 9.69
CA ALA A 11 7.56 -4.02 10.87
C ALA A 11 7.49 -3.03 12.04
N GLN A 12 8.53 -2.22 12.25
CA GLN A 12 8.53 -1.15 13.26
C GLN A 12 7.46 -0.09 12.96
N LEU A 13 7.36 0.37 11.72
CA LEU A 13 6.33 1.33 11.30
C LEU A 13 4.93 0.78 11.58
N VAL A 14 4.66 -0.46 11.16
CA VAL A 14 3.36 -1.10 11.38
C VAL A 14 3.05 -1.19 12.87
N ARG A 15 4.02 -1.57 13.72
CA ARG A 15 3.82 -1.59 15.17
C ARG A 15 3.44 -0.22 15.72
N MET A 16 4.09 0.85 15.26
CA MET A 16 3.76 2.22 15.68
C MET A 16 2.35 2.62 15.25
N LEU A 17 1.94 2.26 14.03
CA LEU A 17 0.59 2.55 13.51
C LEU A 17 -0.53 1.77 14.21
N HIS A 18 -0.21 0.68 14.91
CA HIS A 18 -1.16 -0.07 15.74
C HIS A 18 -1.24 0.45 17.19
N THR A 19 -0.54 1.54 17.52
CA THR A 19 -0.64 2.13 18.87
C THR A 19 -2.07 2.63 19.08
N PRO A 20 -2.79 2.20 20.14
CA PRO A 20 -4.13 2.68 20.43
C PRO A 20 -4.17 4.21 20.54
N VAL A 21 -5.24 4.80 20.05
CA VAL A 21 -5.44 6.26 20.09
C VAL A 21 -6.26 6.60 21.32
N ALA A 22 -5.67 7.36 22.24
CA ALA A 22 -6.36 7.86 23.42
C ALA A 22 -7.34 8.99 23.03
N LEU A 23 -8.54 8.95 23.60
CA LEU A 23 -9.59 9.95 23.46
C LEU A 23 -9.65 10.83 24.71
N GLU A 24 -10.31 11.99 24.60
CA GLU A 24 -10.41 12.99 25.69
C GLU A 24 -11.17 12.48 26.92
N ASP A 25 -12.06 11.50 26.74
CA ASP A 25 -12.84 10.86 27.80
C ASP A 25 -12.08 9.73 28.53
N GLY A 26 -10.80 9.52 28.18
CA GLY A 26 -9.96 8.49 28.76
C GLY A 26 -10.15 7.09 28.13
N LEU A 27 -11.01 6.95 27.12
CA LEU A 27 -11.12 5.72 26.34
C LEU A 27 -9.98 5.61 25.32
N ALA A 28 -9.73 4.39 24.85
CA ALA A 28 -8.77 4.13 23.77
C ALA A 28 -9.47 3.43 22.59
N VAL A 29 -9.11 3.84 21.38
CA VAL A 29 -9.56 3.19 20.14
C VAL A 29 -8.43 2.32 19.61
N ASP A 30 -8.68 1.01 19.52
CA ASP A 30 -7.79 0.09 18.83
C ASP A 30 -7.80 0.38 17.33
N VAL A 31 -6.61 0.55 16.77
CA VAL A 31 -6.43 0.84 15.35
C VAL A 31 -5.65 -0.28 14.68
N SER A 32 -6.06 -0.63 13.46
CA SER A 32 -5.30 -1.54 12.60
C SER A 32 -4.87 -0.83 11.33
N ALA A 33 -3.64 -1.10 10.91
CA ALA A 33 -3.07 -0.54 9.70
C ALA A 33 -2.41 -1.63 8.85
N SER A 34 -2.72 -1.63 7.56
CA SER A 34 -1.94 -2.34 6.55
C SER A 34 -1.17 -1.31 5.72
N VAL A 35 0.06 -1.63 5.31
CA VAL A 35 0.94 -0.69 4.62
C VAL A 35 1.42 -1.31 3.32
N GLY A 36 1.18 -0.65 2.18
CA GLY A 36 1.86 -0.97 0.93
C GLY A 36 3.15 -0.16 0.82
N ALA A 37 4.25 -0.82 0.43
CA ALA A 37 5.54 -0.17 0.24
C ALA A 37 6.11 -0.55 -1.13
N ALA A 38 6.78 0.38 -1.80
CA ALA A 38 7.53 0.09 -3.04
C ALA A 38 8.95 0.63 -2.92
N ALA A 39 9.89 -0.08 -3.52
CA ALA A 39 11.29 0.33 -3.61
C ALA A 39 11.83 0.00 -5.01
N PRO A 40 12.68 0.88 -5.60
CA PRO A 40 13.21 0.66 -6.95
C PRO A 40 13.90 -0.70 -7.16
N ASP A 41 14.60 -1.20 -6.15
CA ASP A 41 15.29 -2.50 -6.18
C ASP A 41 14.34 -3.71 -6.13
N ALA A 42 13.10 -3.51 -5.67
CA ALA A 42 12.08 -4.55 -5.56
C ALA A 42 11.12 -4.58 -6.76
N THR A 43 10.85 -3.41 -7.36
CA THR A 43 9.88 -3.27 -8.44
C THR A 43 10.52 -3.04 -9.81
N GLY A 44 11.79 -2.64 -9.88
CA GLY A 44 12.47 -2.21 -11.11
C GLY A 44 12.05 -0.81 -11.60
N LEU A 45 11.15 -0.13 -10.88
CA LEU A 45 10.66 1.20 -11.23
C LEU A 45 11.58 2.28 -10.67
N ARG A 46 11.74 3.39 -11.39
CA ARG A 46 12.56 4.54 -10.95
C ARG A 46 11.74 5.78 -10.63
N ASP A 47 10.65 5.97 -11.36
CA ASP A 47 9.86 7.18 -11.25
C ASP A 47 8.87 7.14 -10.08
N PRO A 48 8.61 8.28 -9.41
CA PRO A 48 7.71 8.30 -8.26
C PRO A 48 6.27 7.86 -8.55
N PRO A 49 5.59 8.28 -9.63
CA PRO A 49 4.19 7.88 -9.84
C PRO A 49 4.00 6.37 -10.06
N PRO A 50 4.83 5.67 -10.88
CA PRO A 50 4.80 4.21 -10.95
C PRO A 50 5.09 3.53 -9.60
N LEU A 51 6.05 4.02 -8.81
CA LEU A 51 6.35 3.46 -7.48
C LEU A 51 5.16 3.59 -6.53
N GLN A 52 4.48 4.74 -6.53
CA GLN A 52 3.27 4.95 -5.73
C GLN A 52 2.15 3.99 -6.11
N ARG A 53 1.95 3.72 -7.40
CA ARG A 53 0.95 2.75 -7.87
C ARG A 53 1.31 1.31 -7.49
N ALA A 54 2.58 0.94 -7.57
CA ALA A 54 3.03 -0.38 -7.13
C ALA A 54 2.83 -0.56 -5.61
N ALA A 55 3.08 0.49 -4.82
CA ALA A 55 2.80 0.49 -3.38
C ALA A 55 1.29 0.37 -3.09
N ASP A 56 0.44 1.09 -3.83
CA ASP A 56 -1.02 0.99 -3.72
C ASP A 56 -1.53 -0.41 -4.07
N ALA A 57 -1.01 -1.03 -5.14
CA ALA A 57 -1.34 -2.41 -5.48
C ALA A 57 -0.94 -3.38 -4.37
N ALA A 58 0.25 -3.22 -3.79
CA ALA A 58 0.70 -4.06 -2.66
C ALA A 58 -0.16 -3.84 -1.39
N LEU A 59 -0.62 -2.61 -1.15
CA LEU A 59 -1.57 -2.33 -0.07
C LEU A 59 -2.91 -3.02 -0.32
N TYR A 60 -3.39 -2.99 -1.56
CA TYR A 60 -4.66 -3.62 -1.93
C TYR A 60 -4.62 -5.13 -1.71
N ASP A 61 -3.57 -5.79 -2.18
CA ASP A 61 -3.39 -7.24 -2.02
C ASP A 61 -3.20 -7.61 -0.54
N GLY A 62 -2.51 -6.75 0.20
CA GLY A 62 -2.30 -6.89 1.63
C GLY A 62 -3.43 -6.37 2.53
N LYS A 63 -4.57 -5.95 1.97
CA LYS A 63 -5.61 -5.25 2.72
C LYS A 63 -6.17 -6.14 3.83
N HIS A 64 -6.41 -5.53 5.00
CA HIS A 64 -6.88 -6.19 6.22
C HIS A 64 -5.91 -7.21 6.84
N SER A 65 -4.66 -7.28 6.38
CA SER A 65 -3.65 -8.17 6.98
C SER A 65 -3.05 -7.63 8.28
N GLY A 66 -3.15 -6.32 8.52
CA GLY A 66 -2.47 -5.64 9.64
C GLY A 66 -0.94 -5.61 9.48
N ARG A 67 -0.43 -5.81 8.25
CA ARG A 67 1.02 -5.96 7.97
C ARG A 67 1.47 -5.02 6.86
N ALA A 68 2.80 -4.89 6.73
CA ALA A 68 3.42 -4.28 5.58
C ALA A 68 3.54 -5.30 4.45
N HIS A 69 3.25 -4.86 3.23
CA HIS A 69 3.37 -5.62 1.98
C HIS A 69 4.27 -4.85 1.03
N LEU A 70 5.39 -5.48 0.67
CA LEU A 70 6.35 -4.91 -0.26
C LEU A 70 5.94 -5.27 -1.69
N ALA A 71 5.82 -4.25 -2.54
CA ALA A 71 5.56 -4.40 -3.95
C ALA A 71 6.65 -5.23 -4.63
N THR A 72 6.19 -6.19 -5.42
CA THR A 72 6.98 -7.02 -6.32
C THR A 72 6.91 -6.46 -7.75
N THR A 73 7.62 -7.10 -8.68
CA THR A 73 7.53 -6.79 -10.12
C THR A 73 6.12 -6.98 -10.67
N GLU A 74 5.31 -7.89 -10.10
CA GLU A 74 3.92 -8.10 -10.54
C GLU A 74 3.08 -6.84 -10.26
N HIS A 75 3.23 -6.24 -9.08
CA HIS A 75 2.55 -5.00 -8.70
C HIS A 75 2.93 -3.80 -9.61
N ALA A 76 4.10 -3.85 -10.26
CA ALA A 76 4.53 -2.83 -11.21
C ALA A 76 3.79 -2.91 -12.55
N THR A 77 3.17 -4.06 -12.86
CA THR A 77 2.46 -4.29 -14.13
C THR A 77 0.97 -3.96 -14.06
N VAL A 78 0.45 -3.57 -12.89
CA VAL A 78 -0.97 -3.32 -12.71
C VAL A 78 -1.41 -2.15 -13.62
N PRO A 79 -2.36 -2.37 -14.54
CA PRO A 79 -2.80 -1.33 -15.45
C PRO A 79 -3.38 -0.13 -14.72
N SER A 80 -3.23 1.05 -15.32
CA SER A 80 -3.86 2.28 -14.82
C SER A 80 -4.93 2.80 -15.76
N ILE A 81 -6.07 3.22 -15.20
CA ILE A 81 -7.15 3.94 -15.89
C ILE A 81 -7.18 5.36 -15.33
N ASN A 82 -6.96 6.37 -16.19
CA ASN A 82 -6.89 7.80 -15.79
C ASN A 82 -5.97 8.07 -14.60
N GLY A 83 -4.82 7.38 -14.54
CA GLY A 83 -3.86 7.51 -13.44
C GLY A 83 -4.19 6.70 -12.18
N ARG A 84 -5.39 6.09 -12.07
CA ARG A 84 -5.80 5.22 -10.96
C ARG A 84 -5.59 3.74 -11.29
N ARG A 85 -5.35 2.88 -10.30
CA ARG A 85 -5.24 1.43 -10.47
C ARG A 85 -6.54 0.85 -11.05
N ALA A 86 -6.46 0.07 -12.12
CA ALA A 86 -7.62 -0.66 -12.64
C ALA A 86 -8.18 -1.66 -11.61
N GLY A 87 -9.50 -1.79 -11.53
CA GLY A 87 -10.19 -2.67 -10.56
C GLY A 87 -10.47 -2.06 -9.19
N GLY A 88 -10.10 -0.79 -8.96
CA GLY A 88 -10.58 -0.01 -7.81
C GLY A 88 -11.98 0.57 -8.02
N PRO A 89 -12.69 0.98 -6.94
CA PRO A 89 -13.96 1.70 -7.06
C PRO A 89 -13.83 2.91 -8.00
N GLY A 90 -14.75 3.05 -8.95
CA GLY A 90 -14.71 4.13 -9.96
C GLY A 90 -13.75 3.89 -11.14
N THR A 91 -13.14 2.70 -11.25
CA THR A 91 -12.35 2.29 -12.43
C THR A 91 -13.00 1.17 -13.23
N HIS A 92 -14.21 0.75 -12.85
CA HIS A 92 -15.06 -0.04 -13.73
C HIS A 92 -15.42 0.83 -14.94
N LEU A 93 -14.93 0.46 -16.12
CA LEU A 93 -15.38 1.01 -17.39
C LEU A 93 -16.90 0.80 -17.48
N TRP A 94 -17.69 1.85 -17.23
CA TRP A 94 -19.05 1.88 -17.75
C TRP A 94 -18.96 2.03 -19.28
N GLY A 95 -19.78 1.23 -19.95
CA GLY A 95 -19.69 0.95 -21.37
C GLY A 95 -19.67 2.17 -22.26
N ARG A 96 -19.13 1.93 -23.46
CA ARG A 96 -19.23 2.74 -24.68
C ARG A 96 -20.41 3.74 -24.61
N ALA A 97 -20.09 5.04 -24.62
CA ALA A 97 -21.09 6.03 -24.98
C ALA A 97 -21.64 5.64 -26.37
N ALA A 98 -22.94 5.38 -26.42
CA ALA A 98 -23.68 5.13 -27.66
C ALA A 98 -23.77 6.40 -28.50
#